data_AF-A0A131XTX2-F1
#
_entry.id   AF-A0A131XTX2-F1
#
_cell.length_a   1.000
_cell.length_b   1.000
_cell.length_c   1.000
_cell.angle_alpha   90.00
_cell.angle_beta   90.00
_cell.angle_gamma   90.00
#
_symmetry.space_group_name_H-M   'P 1'
#
loop_
_entity.id
_entity.type
_entity.pdbx_description
1 polymer ?
#
loop_
_entity_poly.entity_id
_entity_poly.type
_entity_poly.pdbx_seq_one_letter_code
_entity_poly.pdbx_strand_id
1 'polypeptide(L)'
;ALSSVRCCVVVSRRFLRNAACLQNSAAPNERVVTPASTQVRPSSEWQLVGAVALERKPVITRDFNEFERRYLEMLRTMEVEASLLSDHELQVKAESQRKASAEEGSGIKIQTANDIAEEWNKKAKEFQPASRLTDADAKGDKRSTERLLDHPLLLVVNQRLGNGHRWILPQTVHAAGEIMRQTAERALAEVCGSGLEVRFLGNAPAGFYKYRYPAEFRKDGIVGAKVFFFKAQLQGGSLSADSLMKLDRASDFEWLTQTELESRMLPKYCQSVKSFLMSTEKMDCQHLLDKIQSSVKRRSQHITPELNTKTKATEAVKA
;
A
#
# COMPACT_ATOMS: atom_id res chain seq x y z
N ALA A 1 29.81 27.91 -35.51
CA ALA A 1 29.01 29.06 -35.07
C ALA A 1 27.65 28.98 -35.74
N LEU A 2 26.64 28.46 -35.04
CA LEU A 2 25.24 28.48 -35.47
C LEU A 2 24.36 28.73 -34.25
N SER A 3 23.37 29.56 -34.49
CA SER A 3 22.59 30.40 -33.57
C SER A 3 21.58 29.64 -32.72
N SER A 4 21.56 29.96 -31.42
CA SER A 4 20.52 29.54 -30.47
C SER A 4 19.21 30.28 -30.76
N VAL A 5 18.17 29.54 -31.13
CA VAL A 5 16.80 30.04 -31.24
C VAL A 5 16.10 29.80 -29.90
N ARG A 6 15.82 30.90 -29.18
CA ARG A 6 14.99 30.89 -27.96
C ARG A 6 13.52 30.88 -28.36
N CYS A 7 12.80 29.80 -28.03
CA CYS A 7 11.34 29.76 -28.12
C CYS A 7 10.75 30.19 -26.77
N CYS A 8 9.99 31.29 -26.78
CA CYS A 8 9.36 31.88 -25.61
C CYS A 8 7.95 31.31 -25.46
N VAL A 9 7.68 30.51 -24.43
CA VAL A 9 6.33 30.05 -24.10
C VAL A 9 5.80 30.89 -22.93
N VAL A 10 4.72 31.61 -23.19
CA VAL A 10 3.97 32.40 -22.21
C VAL A 10 3.12 31.44 -21.37
N VAL A 11 3.45 31.29 -20.09
CA VAL A 11 2.62 30.55 -19.12
C VAL A 11 1.89 31.55 -18.22
N SER A 12 0.57 31.39 -18.15
CA SER A 12 -0.35 32.26 -17.44
C SER A 12 -0.11 32.23 -15.93
N ARG A 13 0.15 33.41 -15.34
CA ARG A 13 0.33 33.63 -13.91
C ARG A 13 -1.03 33.69 -13.22
N ARG A 14 -1.34 32.74 -12.32
CA ARG A 14 -2.22 32.94 -11.15
C ARG A 14 -2.09 31.73 -10.21
N PHE A 15 -1.91 32.03 -8.92
CA PHE A 15 -1.85 31.14 -7.75
C PHE A 15 -0.51 30.47 -7.38
N LEU A 16 0.45 31.30 -6.96
CA LEU A 16 1.36 30.96 -5.86
C LEU A 16 1.46 32.18 -4.95
N ARG A 17 0.85 32.12 -3.77
CA ARG A 17 1.11 33.05 -2.66
C ARG A 17 1.39 32.24 -1.40
N ASN A 18 2.57 32.50 -0.85
CA ASN A 18 3.03 32.29 0.53
C ASN A 18 4.21 31.33 0.65
N ALA A 19 5.36 31.79 0.18
CA ALA A 19 6.67 31.41 0.70
C ALA A 19 7.52 32.68 0.80
N ALA A 20 7.90 33.04 2.03
CA ALA A 20 9.04 33.87 2.45
C ALA A 20 8.66 34.78 3.63
N CYS A 21 9.07 34.39 4.84
CA CYS A 21 9.70 35.32 5.78
C CYS A 21 10.50 34.50 6.80
N LEU A 22 11.69 34.07 6.40
CA LEU A 22 12.79 33.80 7.32
C LEU A 22 13.66 35.05 7.26
N GLN A 23 13.72 35.80 8.35
CA GLN A 23 14.95 36.42 8.87
C GLN A 23 14.69 37.13 10.20
N ASN A 24 15.50 36.71 11.18
CA ASN A 24 16.04 37.46 12.31
C ASN A 24 15.08 38.18 13.28
N SER A 25 14.96 37.60 14.47
CA SER A 25 15.13 38.41 15.69
C SER A 25 15.90 37.59 16.73
N ALA A 26 17.08 38.09 17.10
CA ALA A 26 17.77 37.70 18.31
C ALA A 26 17.20 38.55 19.45
N ALA A 27 16.66 37.93 20.48
CA ALA A 27 16.28 38.56 21.74
C ALA A 27 16.78 37.68 22.90
N PRO A 28 17.19 38.29 24.03
CA PRO A 28 18.01 37.62 25.03
C PRO A 28 17.20 36.61 25.86
N ASN A 29 17.90 35.60 26.35
CA ASN A 29 17.43 34.63 27.32
C ASN A 29 17.09 35.34 28.65
N GLU A 30 15.82 35.68 28.86
CA GLU A 30 15.28 35.92 30.20
C GLU A 30 14.40 34.74 30.60
N ARG A 31 14.85 34.00 31.61
CA ARG A 31 14.06 32.97 32.29
C ARG A 31 12.97 33.65 33.09
N VAL A 32 11.79 33.80 32.50
CA VAL A 32 10.57 34.13 33.25
C VAL A 32 10.14 32.88 34.01
N VAL A 33 10.50 32.82 35.30
CA VAL A 33 9.95 31.86 36.25
C VAL A 33 8.56 32.36 36.62
N THR A 34 7.52 31.81 35.99
CA THR A 34 6.15 31.96 36.47
C THR A 34 5.97 31.10 37.72
N PRO A 35 5.44 31.62 38.84
CA PRO A 35 5.13 30.81 40.01
C PRO A 35 4.01 29.81 39.69
N ALA A 36 4.17 28.59 40.19
CA ALA A 36 3.20 27.51 40.06
C ALA A 36 1.85 27.94 40.66
N SER A 37 0.86 28.16 39.80
CA SER A 37 -0.52 28.28 40.21
C SER A 37 -1.06 26.88 40.52
N THR A 38 -1.21 26.59 41.81
CA THR A 38 -1.84 25.37 42.33
C THR A 38 -3.34 25.42 42.05
N GLN A 39 -3.75 25.16 40.82
CA GLN A 39 -5.14 24.81 40.52
C GLN A 39 -5.31 23.31 40.64
N VAL A 40 -5.82 22.85 41.78
CA VAL A 40 -6.36 21.49 41.93
C VAL A 40 -7.67 21.43 41.14
N ARG A 41 -7.56 21.19 39.83
CA ARG A 41 -8.69 20.65 39.07
C ARG A 41 -8.87 19.20 39.53
N PRO A 42 -10.10 18.68 39.74
CA PRO A 42 -10.30 17.24 39.75
C PRO A 42 -10.07 16.76 38.31
N SER A 43 -8.81 16.68 37.89
CA SER A 43 -8.44 16.25 36.56
C SER A 43 -8.67 14.76 36.51
N SER A 44 -9.84 14.37 36.01
CA SER A 44 -10.08 13.00 35.55
C SER A 44 -8.86 12.49 34.79
N GLU A 45 -8.16 11.52 35.39
CA GLU A 45 -6.92 11.03 34.85
C GLU A 45 -7.23 10.06 33.70
N TRP A 46 -6.49 10.20 32.61
CA TRP A 46 -6.61 9.31 31.46
C TRP A 46 -5.38 8.43 31.41
N GLN A 47 -5.61 7.12 31.45
CA GLN A 47 -4.53 6.16 31.32
C GLN A 47 -3.98 6.19 29.89
N LEU A 48 -2.67 6.39 29.76
CA LEU A 48 -1.98 6.32 28.48
C LEU A 48 -1.66 4.86 28.18
N VAL A 49 -1.98 4.43 26.95
CA VAL A 49 -1.79 3.04 26.50
C VAL A 49 -1.05 3.09 25.17
N GLY A 50 0.03 2.31 25.05
CA GLY A 50 0.76 2.11 23.80
C GLY A 50 0.29 0.84 23.13
N ALA A 51 -0.11 0.93 21.87
CA ALA A 51 -0.58 -0.20 21.07
C ALA A 51 0.24 -0.35 19.78
N VAL A 52 0.40 -1.58 19.30
CA VAL A 52 1.17 -1.88 18.08
C VAL A 52 0.26 -2.37 16.97
N ALA A 53 0.28 -1.66 15.85
CA ALA A 53 -0.28 -2.13 14.59
C ALA A 53 0.84 -2.85 13.81
N LEU A 54 0.98 -4.16 14.04
CA LEU A 54 1.97 -4.99 13.36
C LEU A 54 1.43 -5.47 12.01
N GLU A 55 2.02 -4.97 10.94
CA GLU A 55 1.66 -5.30 9.56
C GLU A 55 2.66 -6.31 8.95
N ARG A 56 2.16 -7.40 8.36
CA ARG A 56 2.90 -8.24 7.41
C ARG A 56 2.71 -7.65 6.02
N LYS A 57 3.80 -7.32 5.32
CA LYS A 57 3.72 -6.73 3.97
C LYS A 57 3.36 -7.75 2.90
N PRO A 58 2.76 -7.35 1.77
CA PRO A 58 2.59 -8.23 0.63
C PRO A 58 3.94 -8.79 0.19
N VAL A 59 4.01 -10.11 0.01
CA VAL A 59 5.18 -10.83 -0.48
C VAL A 59 5.15 -10.92 -2.01
N ILE A 60 3.95 -11.09 -2.57
CA ILE A 60 3.73 -11.12 -4.01
C ILE A 60 2.99 -9.87 -4.48
N THR A 61 3.17 -9.54 -5.76
CA THR A 61 2.36 -8.52 -6.43
C THR A 61 0.91 -8.95 -6.54
N ARG A 62 -0.02 -8.01 -6.65
CA ARG A 62 -1.43 -8.34 -6.91
C ARG A 62 -1.65 -8.77 -8.35
N ASP A 63 -2.68 -9.56 -8.56
CA ASP A 63 -3.13 -9.90 -9.90
C ASP A 63 -3.78 -8.68 -10.57
N PHE A 64 -3.51 -8.53 -11.86
CA PHE A 64 -4.12 -7.47 -12.66
C PHE A 64 -5.62 -7.67 -12.81
N ASN A 65 -6.35 -6.58 -12.66
CA ASN A 65 -7.76 -6.49 -13.04
C ASN A 65 -7.91 -6.64 -14.57
N GLU A 66 -9.11 -6.99 -15.04
CA GLU A 66 -9.36 -7.16 -16.49
C GLU A 66 -9.02 -5.91 -17.30
N PHE A 67 -9.36 -4.73 -16.77
CA PHE A 67 -9.03 -3.45 -17.38
C PHE A 67 -7.51 -3.23 -17.47
N GLU A 68 -6.79 -3.49 -16.38
CA GLU A 68 -5.33 -3.35 -16.33
C GLU A 68 -4.66 -4.31 -17.32
N ARG A 69 -5.19 -5.53 -17.49
CA ARG A 69 -4.68 -6.48 -18.50
C ARG A 69 -4.84 -5.93 -19.91
N ARG A 70 -6.02 -5.41 -20.27
CA ARG A 70 -6.27 -4.82 -21.59
C ARG A 70 -5.40 -3.59 -21.84
N TYR A 71 -5.25 -2.74 -20.83
CA TYR A 71 -4.42 -1.55 -20.93
C TYR A 71 -2.94 -1.90 -21.06
N LEU A 72 -2.45 -2.88 -20.30
CA LEU A 72 -1.08 -3.38 -20.41
C LEU A 72 -0.80 -3.95 -21.80
N GLU A 73 -1.76 -4.68 -22.38
CA GLU A 73 -1.62 -5.21 -23.74
C GLU A 73 -1.55 -4.09 -24.78
N MET A 74 -2.41 -3.08 -24.69
CA MET A 74 -2.35 -1.90 -25.54
C MET A 74 -1.01 -1.16 -25.41
N LEU A 75 -0.46 -1.04 -24.20
CA LEU A 75 0.86 -0.43 -24.00
C LEU A 75 1.97 -1.25 -24.66
N ARG A 76 1.91 -2.58 -24.57
CA ARG A 76 2.88 -3.48 -25.23
C ARG A 76 2.82 -3.36 -26.74
N THR A 77 1.63 -3.31 -27.33
CA THR A 77 1.51 -3.14 -28.80
C THR A 77 2.09 -1.80 -29.23
N MET A 78 1.79 -0.72 -28.51
CA MET A 78 2.36 0.60 -28.78
C MET A 78 3.88 0.62 -28.63
N GLU A 79 4.42 -0.06 -27.61
CA GLU A 79 5.87 -0.18 -27.39
C GLU A 79 6.55 -0.90 -28.56
N VAL A 80 5.98 -2.00 -29.04
CA VAL A 80 6.51 -2.76 -30.19
C VAL A 80 6.38 -1.99 -31.51
N GLU A 81 5.27 -1.28 -31.73
CA GLU A 81 5.07 -0.48 -32.95
C GLU A 81 6.01 0.73 -33.02
N ALA A 82 6.33 1.31 -31.85
CA ALA A 82 7.22 2.46 -31.75
C ALA A 82 8.70 2.08 -31.59
N SER A 83 9.02 0.81 -31.36
CA SER A 83 10.39 0.37 -31.16
C SER A 83 11.14 0.18 -32.49
N LEU A 84 12.46 0.29 -32.39
CA LEU A 84 13.36 -0.14 -33.47
C LEU A 84 13.63 -1.63 -33.33
N LEU A 85 14.11 -2.24 -34.43
CA LEU A 85 14.52 -3.64 -34.42
C LEU A 85 15.65 -3.84 -33.41
N SER A 86 15.46 -4.81 -32.54
CA SER A 86 16.48 -5.28 -31.60
C SER A 86 17.59 -6.04 -32.33
N ASP A 87 18.75 -6.15 -31.71
CA ASP A 87 19.90 -6.90 -32.25
C ASP A 87 19.52 -8.36 -32.59
N HIS A 88 18.65 -8.97 -31.77
CA HIS A 88 18.15 -10.32 -32.01
C HIS A 88 17.29 -10.40 -33.27
N GLU A 89 16.37 -9.44 -33.48
CA GLU A 89 15.53 -9.40 -34.68
C GLU A 89 16.34 -9.11 -35.95
N LEU A 90 17.35 -8.24 -35.85
CA LEU A 90 18.28 -7.97 -36.94
C LEU A 90 19.07 -9.23 -37.32
N GLN A 91 19.54 -10.00 -36.32
CA GLN A 91 20.24 -11.26 -36.55
C GLN A 91 19.33 -12.30 -37.22
N VAL A 92 18.10 -12.48 -36.73
CA VAL A 92 17.11 -13.39 -37.35
C VAL A 92 16.83 -13.01 -38.81
N LYS A 93 16.70 -11.70 -39.11
CA LYS A 93 16.51 -11.20 -40.48
C LYS A 93 17.73 -11.45 -41.37
N ALA A 94 18.95 -11.23 -40.86
CA ALA A 94 20.17 -11.46 -41.62
C ALA A 94 20.38 -12.96 -41.91
N GLU A 95 20.11 -13.83 -40.94
CA GLU A 95 20.19 -15.28 -41.08
C GLU A 95 19.14 -15.82 -42.07
N SER A 96 17.90 -15.31 -42.05
CA SER A 96 16.87 -15.72 -43.01
C SER A 96 17.19 -15.29 -44.44
N GLN A 97 17.73 -14.09 -44.63
CA GLN A 97 18.19 -13.60 -45.94
C GLN A 97 19.35 -14.44 -46.48
N ARG A 98 20.35 -14.76 -45.63
CA ARG A 98 21.46 -15.63 -46.01
C ARG A 98 20.98 -17.02 -46.41
N LYS A 99 20.06 -17.61 -45.64
CA LYS A 99 19.43 -18.91 -45.95
C LYS A 99 18.65 -18.89 -47.26
N ALA A 100 17.97 -17.79 -47.60
CA ALA A 100 17.25 -17.67 -48.86
C ALA A 100 18.16 -17.51 -50.10
N SER A 101 19.39 -17.02 -49.90
CA SER A 101 20.36 -16.73 -50.98
C SER A 101 21.40 -17.82 -51.25
N ALA A 102 21.58 -18.80 -50.35
CA ALA A 102 22.67 -19.79 -50.42
C ALA A 102 22.14 -21.22 -50.62
N GLU A 103 22.60 -21.91 -51.68
CA GLU A 103 22.66 -23.39 -51.71
C GLU A 103 23.73 -23.86 -50.71
N GLU A 104 23.41 -24.90 -49.93
CA GLU A 104 24.16 -25.36 -48.76
C GLU A 104 25.68 -25.45 -48.97
N GLY A 105 26.45 -24.72 -48.17
CA GLY A 105 27.90 -24.83 -48.21
C GLY A 105 28.60 -24.20 -47.01
N SER A 106 28.75 -24.97 -45.92
CA SER A 106 29.91 -24.99 -44.99
C SER A 106 29.47 -25.49 -43.60
N GLY A 107 30.03 -26.64 -43.19
CA GLY A 107 29.67 -27.41 -41.98
C GLY A 107 30.17 -26.85 -40.65
N ILE A 108 30.05 -25.54 -40.42
CA ILE A 108 30.25 -24.95 -39.09
C ILE A 108 28.87 -24.77 -38.45
N LYS A 109 28.53 -25.59 -37.44
CA LYS A 109 27.33 -25.42 -36.61
C LYS A 109 27.45 -24.15 -35.74
N ILE A 110 27.19 -23.00 -36.34
CA ILE A 110 26.98 -21.75 -35.61
C ILE A 110 25.57 -21.82 -35.04
N GLN A 111 25.40 -21.60 -33.73
CA GLN A 111 24.07 -21.53 -33.11
C GLN A 111 23.27 -20.41 -33.78
N THR A 112 22.15 -20.77 -34.43
CA THR A 112 21.22 -19.82 -35.06
C THR A 112 20.54 -19.01 -33.96
N ALA A 113 20.11 -17.78 -34.26
CA ALA A 113 19.30 -17.00 -33.32
C ALA A 113 18.04 -17.76 -32.85
N ASN A 114 17.41 -18.53 -33.75
CA ASN A 114 16.28 -19.39 -33.42
C ASN A 114 16.65 -20.53 -32.45
N ASP A 115 17.82 -21.15 -32.61
CA ASP A 115 18.28 -22.24 -31.74
C ASP A 115 18.46 -21.74 -30.30
N ILE A 116 18.97 -20.51 -30.14
CA ILE A 116 19.12 -19.84 -28.85
C ILE A 116 17.75 -19.55 -28.22
N ALA A 117 16.79 -19.05 -28.99
CA ALA A 117 15.42 -18.81 -28.52
C ALA A 117 14.72 -20.10 -28.09
N GLU A 118 14.93 -21.21 -28.82
CA GLU A 118 14.43 -22.54 -28.45
C GLU A 118 15.06 -23.03 -27.14
N GLU A 119 16.35 -22.82 -26.92
CA GLU A 119 17.02 -23.15 -25.66
C GLU A 119 16.44 -22.37 -24.48
N TRP A 120 16.20 -21.07 -24.64
CA TRP A 120 15.54 -20.25 -23.63
C TRP A 120 14.13 -20.74 -23.33
N ASN A 121 13.35 -21.08 -24.37
CA ASN A 121 12.01 -21.63 -24.22
C ASN A 121 12.03 -22.99 -23.51
N LYS A 122 13.03 -23.83 -23.78
CA LYS A 122 13.22 -25.11 -23.08
C LYS A 122 13.49 -24.89 -21.59
N LYS A 123 14.43 -24.00 -21.25
CA LYS A 123 14.75 -23.64 -19.86
C LYS A 123 13.53 -23.04 -19.14
N ALA A 124 12.75 -22.20 -19.81
CA ALA A 124 11.53 -21.61 -19.26
C ALA A 124 10.44 -22.66 -18.97
N LYS A 125 10.32 -23.70 -19.80
CA LYS A 125 9.38 -24.81 -19.57
C LYS A 125 9.82 -25.77 -18.48
N GLU A 126 11.12 -25.97 -18.31
CA GLU A 126 11.70 -26.79 -17.24
C GLU A 126 11.50 -26.14 -15.86
N PHE A 127 11.50 -24.81 -15.78
CA PHE A 127 11.27 -24.08 -14.53
C PHE A 127 9.80 -24.04 -14.16
N GLN A 128 9.45 -24.66 -13.03
CA GLN A 128 8.11 -24.57 -12.44
C GLN A 128 8.10 -23.49 -11.35
N PRO A 129 7.39 -22.36 -11.54
CA PRO A 129 7.28 -21.34 -10.51
C PRO A 129 6.45 -21.85 -9.33
N ALA A 130 6.78 -21.35 -8.13
CA ALA A 130 5.99 -21.63 -6.94
C ALA A 130 4.55 -21.11 -7.09
N SER A 131 3.59 -21.86 -6.54
CA SER A 131 2.18 -21.45 -6.53
C SER A 131 2.01 -20.14 -5.76
N ARG A 132 1.20 -19.23 -6.32
CA ARG A 132 0.79 -18.00 -5.65
C ARG A 132 -0.23 -18.25 -4.54
N LEU A 133 -0.99 -19.35 -4.66
CA LEU A 133 -1.94 -19.82 -3.64
C LEU A 133 -1.24 -20.81 -2.72
N THR A 134 -1.32 -20.56 -1.42
CA THR A 134 -0.69 -21.40 -0.40
C THR A 134 -1.68 -22.40 0.19
N ASP A 135 -1.18 -23.42 0.89
CA ASP A 135 -2.03 -24.37 1.63
C ASP A 135 -2.87 -23.68 2.72
N ALA A 136 -2.34 -22.59 3.29
CA ALA A 136 -3.05 -21.78 4.28
C ALA A 136 -4.25 -21.04 3.65
N ASP A 137 -4.16 -20.67 2.38
CA ASP A 137 -5.29 -20.10 1.63
C ASP A 137 -6.37 -21.15 1.36
N ALA A 138 -5.97 -22.36 0.97
CA ALA A 138 -6.88 -23.47 0.72
C ALA A 138 -7.64 -23.89 1.99
N LYS A 139 -6.96 -23.87 3.15
CA LYS A 139 -7.55 -24.21 4.46
C LYS A 139 -8.27 -23.04 5.14
N GLY A 140 -7.98 -21.81 4.73
CA GLY A 140 -8.50 -20.61 5.38
C GLY A 140 -7.88 -20.35 6.77
N ASP A 141 -6.63 -20.75 6.98
CA ASP A 141 -5.94 -20.71 8.27
C ASP A 141 -5.52 -19.29 8.65
N LYS A 142 -6.36 -18.59 9.43
CA LYS A 142 -6.13 -17.19 9.85
C LYS A 142 -4.93 -16.96 10.77
N ARG A 143 -4.35 -18.02 11.32
CA ARG A 143 -3.17 -17.96 12.19
C ARG A 143 -1.85 -17.93 11.42
N SER A 144 -1.86 -18.34 10.15
CA SER A 144 -0.66 -18.37 9.32
C SER A 144 -0.37 -17.00 8.71
N THR A 145 0.91 -16.64 8.64
CA THR A 145 1.40 -15.46 7.90
C THR A 145 1.44 -15.70 6.39
N GLU A 146 1.50 -16.97 5.98
CA GLU A 146 1.66 -17.40 4.58
C GLU A 146 0.36 -17.35 3.78
N ARG A 147 -0.79 -17.10 4.42
CA ARG A 147 -2.06 -16.89 3.70
C ARG A 147 -2.06 -15.51 3.03
N LEU A 148 -2.73 -15.35 1.89
CA LEU A 148 -2.98 -14.07 1.19
C LEU A 148 -1.70 -13.24 1.00
N LEU A 149 -0.74 -13.82 0.31
CA LEU A 149 0.59 -13.22 0.10
C LEU A 149 0.55 -11.88 -0.64
N ASP A 150 -0.52 -11.60 -1.40
CA ASP A 150 -0.75 -10.38 -2.18
C ASP A 150 -1.35 -9.21 -1.37
N HIS A 151 -1.91 -9.53 -0.19
CA HIS A 151 -2.52 -8.57 0.72
C HIS A 151 -1.65 -8.32 1.96
N PRO A 152 -1.67 -7.10 2.51
CA PRO A 152 -1.11 -6.86 3.82
C PRO A 152 -2.02 -7.46 4.89
N LEU A 153 -1.42 -8.11 5.88
CA LEU A 153 -2.14 -8.64 7.05
C LEU A 153 -1.78 -7.86 8.30
N LEU A 154 -2.74 -7.70 9.19
CA LEU A 154 -2.58 -7.05 10.48
C LEU A 154 -2.72 -8.07 11.60
N LEU A 155 -1.78 -8.07 12.55
CA LEU A 155 -1.90 -8.91 13.73
C LEU A 155 -2.99 -8.39 14.67
N VAL A 156 -3.92 -9.26 15.01
CA VAL A 156 -4.98 -9.00 15.99
C VAL A 156 -4.92 -10.09 17.05
N VAL A 157 -4.99 -9.68 18.32
CA VAL A 157 -4.88 -10.58 19.46
C VAL A 157 -6.14 -10.52 20.30
N ASN A 158 -6.55 -11.65 20.85
CA ASN A 158 -7.62 -11.72 21.84
C ASN A 158 -7.04 -11.49 23.24
N GLN A 159 -6.83 -10.22 23.58
CA GLN A 159 -6.18 -9.82 24.80
C GLN A 159 -7.16 -9.78 25.98
N ARG A 160 -6.70 -10.21 27.16
CA ARG A 160 -7.44 -10.10 28.41
C ARG A 160 -7.42 -8.66 28.93
N LEU A 161 -8.59 -8.01 28.95
CA LEU A 161 -8.80 -6.67 29.51
C LEU A 161 -9.76 -6.77 30.70
N GLY A 162 -9.22 -6.59 31.91
CA GLY A 162 -9.98 -6.77 33.14
C GLY A 162 -10.52 -8.20 33.24
N ASN A 163 -11.84 -8.34 33.27
CA ASN A 163 -12.52 -9.64 33.43
C ASN A 163 -12.87 -10.31 32.08
N GLY A 164 -12.65 -9.65 30.95
CA GLY A 164 -13.07 -10.15 29.63
C GLY A 164 -11.93 -10.22 28.62
N HIS A 165 -12.14 -10.99 27.55
CA HIS A 165 -11.25 -11.05 26.40
C HIS A 165 -11.83 -10.22 25.26
N ARG A 166 -10.98 -9.46 24.56
CA ARG A 166 -11.38 -8.64 23.42
C ARG A 166 -10.35 -8.72 22.30
N TRP A 167 -10.85 -8.81 21.06
CA TRP A 167 -10.04 -8.71 19.86
C TRP A 167 -9.59 -7.26 19.63
N ILE A 168 -8.32 -7.01 19.89
CA ILE A 168 -7.69 -5.70 19.76
C ILE A 168 -6.26 -5.85 19.22
N LEU A 169 -5.60 -4.72 19.01
CA LEU A 169 -4.17 -4.72 18.71
C LEU A 169 -3.39 -4.94 20.02
N PRO A 170 -2.21 -5.61 19.98
CA PRO A 170 -1.38 -5.78 21.16
C PRO A 170 -1.10 -4.43 21.81
N GLN A 171 -1.51 -4.28 23.07
CA GLN A 171 -1.38 -3.01 23.79
C GLN A 171 -1.03 -3.20 25.26
N THR A 172 -0.35 -2.22 25.85
CA THR A 172 -0.01 -2.21 27.27
C THR A 172 -0.11 -0.80 27.84
N VAL A 173 -0.24 -0.71 29.16
CA VAL A 173 -0.29 0.55 29.89
C VAL A 173 1.11 1.18 29.88
N HIS A 174 1.15 2.49 29.66
CA HIS A 174 2.38 3.26 29.72
C HIS A 174 2.95 3.31 31.15
N ALA A 175 4.24 2.99 31.28
CA ALA A 175 4.97 3.09 32.54
C ALA A 175 5.78 4.40 32.58
N ALA A 176 5.88 5.03 33.75
CA ALA A 176 6.66 6.25 33.92
C ALA A 176 8.14 5.99 33.64
N GLY A 177 8.77 6.85 32.82
CA GLY A 177 10.19 6.76 32.46
C GLY A 177 10.48 6.13 31.09
N GLU A 178 9.48 5.57 30.41
CA GLU A 178 9.59 5.08 29.03
C GLU A 178 9.12 6.13 28.02
N ILE A 179 9.45 5.97 26.73
CA ILE A 179 8.74 6.69 25.65
C ILE A 179 7.52 5.86 25.20
N MET A 180 6.50 6.52 24.64
CA MET A 180 5.29 5.82 24.17
C MET A 180 5.57 4.72 23.14
N ARG A 181 6.61 4.88 22.31
CA ARG A 181 7.06 3.83 21.38
C ARG A 181 7.66 2.62 22.11
N GLN A 182 8.49 2.82 23.13
CA GLN A 182 9.05 1.74 23.96
C GLN A 182 7.94 0.99 24.68
N THR A 183 6.90 1.69 25.15
CA THR A 183 5.70 1.04 25.68
C THR A 183 5.04 0.14 24.63
N ALA A 184 5.01 0.53 23.36
CA ALA A 184 4.49 -0.30 22.29
C ALA A 184 5.40 -1.51 22.00
N GLU A 185 6.72 -1.33 21.97
CA GLU A 185 7.71 -2.43 21.87
C GLU A 185 7.53 -3.44 23.03
N ARG A 186 7.38 -2.94 24.25
CA ARG A 186 7.07 -3.75 25.43
C ARG A 186 5.71 -4.44 25.33
N ALA A 187 4.69 -3.77 24.81
CA ALA A 187 3.37 -4.38 24.60
C ALA A 187 3.46 -5.62 23.70
N LEU A 188 4.26 -5.55 22.64
CA LEU A 188 4.46 -6.69 21.75
C LEU A 188 5.20 -7.82 22.48
N ALA A 189 6.26 -7.52 23.24
CA ALA A 189 6.99 -8.52 24.00
C ALA A 189 6.14 -9.17 25.11
N GLU A 190 5.32 -8.39 25.82
CA GLU A 190 4.43 -8.86 26.90
C GLU A 190 3.24 -9.66 26.41
N VAL A 191 2.72 -9.36 25.21
CA VAL A 191 1.54 -10.03 24.68
C VAL A 191 1.94 -11.20 23.79
N CYS A 192 2.90 -11.00 22.89
CA CYS A 192 3.27 -11.95 21.84
C CYS A 192 4.58 -12.71 22.13
N GLY A 193 5.35 -12.32 23.14
CA GLY A 193 6.65 -12.90 23.45
C GLY A 193 7.78 -12.39 22.55
N SER A 194 8.96 -12.99 22.69
CA SER A 194 10.17 -12.60 21.96
C SER A 194 10.36 -13.31 20.61
N GLY A 195 9.37 -14.08 20.14
CA GLY A 195 9.47 -14.89 18.91
C GLY A 195 9.31 -14.12 17.60
N LEU A 196 9.06 -12.81 17.66
CA LEU A 196 8.81 -11.96 16.51
C LEU A 196 9.96 -10.97 16.28
N GLU A 197 10.40 -10.89 15.03
CA GLU A 197 11.33 -9.86 14.58
C GLU A 197 10.55 -8.72 13.93
N VAL A 198 10.60 -7.55 14.57
CA VAL A 198 9.73 -6.42 14.22
C VAL A 198 10.52 -5.13 14.06
N ARG A 199 10.18 -4.39 12.99
CA ARG A 199 10.71 -3.06 12.72
C ARG A 199 9.64 -2.00 12.92
N PHE A 200 9.83 -1.12 13.91
CA PHE A 200 8.95 0.01 14.18
C PHE A 200 9.16 1.17 13.19
N LEU A 201 8.06 1.81 12.79
CA LEU A 201 8.05 2.91 11.84
C LEU A 201 7.93 4.26 12.54
N GLY A 202 9.08 4.85 12.87
CA GLY A 202 9.15 6.17 13.50
C GLY A 202 8.69 6.20 14.96
N ASN A 203 8.78 7.38 15.58
CA ASN A 203 8.46 7.59 17.00
C ASN A 203 7.10 8.26 17.22
N ALA A 204 6.43 8.69 16.16
CA ALA A 204 5.13 9.32 16.25
C ALA A 204 4.01 8.26 16.18
N PRO A 205 2.93 8.40 16.99
CA PRO A 205 1.78 7.54 16.86
C PRO A 205 1.06 7.82 15.53
N ALA A 206 0.62 6.76 14.84
CA ALA A 206 -0.11 6.84 13.59
C ALA A 206 -1.61 7.07 13.79
N GLY A 207 -2.14 6.69 14.95
CA GLY A 207 -3.55 6.84 15.27
C GLY A 207 -3.80 6.91 16.77
N PHE A 208 -5.04 7.20 17.10
CA PHE A 208 -5.49 7.37 18.47
C PHE A 208 -6.90 6.83 18.66
N TYR A 209 -7.15 6.21 19.81
CA TYR A 209 -8.49 5.80 20.24
C TYR A 209 -8.71 6.13 21.71
N LYS A 210 -9.90 6.66 22.03
CA LYS A 210 -10.31 6.96 23.41
C LYS A 210 -11.55 6.18 23.79
N TYR A 211 -11.54 5.62 25.00
CA TYR A 211 -12.74 5.00 25.57
C TYR A 211 -12.78 5.21 27.09
N ARG A 212 -14.00 5.25 27.63
CA ARG A 212 -14.23 5.35 29.07
C ARG A 212 -14.38 3.96 29.67
N TYR A 213 -13.88 3.77 30.88
CA TYR A 213 -14.11 2.53 31.61
C TYR A 213 -15.56 2.43 32.09
N PRO A 214 -16.14 1.21 32.14
CA PRO A 214 -17.39 0.97 32.86
C PRO A 214 -17.26 1.43 34.32
N ALA A 215 -18.37 1.83 34.95
CA ALA A 215 -18.35 2.41 36.29
C ALA A 215 -17.62 1.53 37.33
N GLU A 216 -17.72 0.21 37.19
CA GLU A 216 -17.10 -0.81 38.05
C GLU A 216 -15.56 -0.75 38.08
N PHE A 217 -14.95 -0.30 36.99
CA PHE A 217 -13.49 -0.25 36.81
C PHE A 217 -12.92 1.16 36.95
N ARG A 218 -13.75 2.17 37.25
CA ARG A 218 -13.29 3.54 37.55
C ARG A 218 -12.82 3.59 39.01
N LYS A 219 -11.65 3.02 39.26
CA LYS A 219 -10.94 3.15 40.53
C LYS A 219 -9.89 4.25 40.39
N ASP A 220 -9.54 4.90 41.50
CA ASP A 220 -8.42 5.85 41.60
C ASP A 220 -8.55 7.13 40.73
N GLY A 221 -9.77 7.55 40.39
CA GLY A 221 -10.00 8.78 39.60
C GLY A 221 -9.70 8.65 38.10
N ILE A 222 -9.35 7.44 37.63
CA ILE A 222 -9.11 7.15 36.22
C ILE A 222 -10.45 7.00 35.48
N VAL A 223 -10.70 7.86 34.50
CA VAL A 223 -11.98 7.88 33.75
C VAL A 223 -11.98 6.92 32.57
N GLY A 224 -10.82 6.69 31.97
CA GLY A 224 -10.69 5.89 30.76
C GLY A 224 -9.26 5.79 30.26
N ALA A 225 -9.11 5.18 29.10
CA ALA A 225 -7.83 5.04 28.42
C ALA A 225 -7.80 5.80 27.09
N LYS A 226 -6.58 6.26 26.80
CA LYS A 226 -6.15 6.90 25.57
C LYS A 226 -5.09 6.00 24.94
N VAL A 227 -5.49 5.29 23.89
CA VAL A 227 -4.65 4.33 23.16
C VAL A 227 -3.99 5.04 22.00
N PHE A 228 -2.67 4.94 21.91
CA PHE A 228 -1.87 5.46 20.81
C PHE A 228 -1.32 4.29 19.99
N PHE A 229 -1.59 4.29 18.69
CA PHE A 229 -1.19 3.22 17.79
C PHE A 229 0.15 3.54 17.13
N PHE A 230 1.10 2.62 17.22
CA PHE A 230 2.39 2.68 16.54
C PHE A 230 2.43 1.65 15.42
N LYS A 231 2.88 2.05 14.24
CA LYS A 231 3.00 1.13 13.11
C LYS A 231 4.31 0.36 13.21
N ALA A 232 4.22 -0.93 12.95
CA ALA A 232 5.37 -1.80 12.90
C ALA A 232 5.26 -2.79 11.74
N GLN A 233 6.39 -3.28 11.24
CA GLN A 233 6.47 -4.23 10.15
C GLN A 233 7.08 -5.53 10.65
N LEU A 234 6.44 -6.65 10.30
CA LEU A 234 7.00 -7.97 10.52
C LEU A 234 8.17 -8.20 9.55
N GLN A 235 9.35 -8.50 10.07
CA GLN A 235 10.52 -8.90 9.26
C GLN A 235 10.68 -10.41 9.21
N GLY A 236 10.39 -11.08 10.33
CA GLY A 236 10.54 -12.52 10.48
C GLY A 236 9.99 -13.00 11.81
N GLY A 237 10.08 -14.31 12.03
CA GLY A 237 9.54 -14.97 13.21
C GLY A 237 8.13 -15.50 13.00
N SER A 238 7.74 -16.42 13.87
CA SER A 238 6.44 -17.08 13.85
C SER A 238 5.85 -17.06 15.25
N LEU A 239 4.53 -16.81 15.32
CA LEU A 239 3.78 -16.91 16.55
C LEU A 239 3.16 -18.30 16.65
N SER A 240 3.31 -18.93 17.83
CA SER A 240 2.56 -20.12 18.19
C SER A 240 1.54 -19.79 19.28
N ALA A 241 0.36 -20.40 19.18
CA ALA A 241 -0.70 -20.23 20.17
C ALA A 241 -0.23 -20.67 21.58
N ASP A 242 0.60 -21.71 21.64
CA ASP A 242 1.17 -22.21 22.89
C ASP A 242 2.06 -21.17 23.59
N SER A 243 2.78 -20.35 22.81
CA SER A 243 3.61 -19.28 23.38
C SER A 243 2.75 -18.17 23.97
N LEU A 244 1.62 -17.84 23.35
CA LEU A 244 0.68 -16.84 23.87
C LEU A 244 0.01 -17.31 25.17
N MET A 245 -0.43 -18.56 25.21
CA MET A 245 -1.09 -19.13 26.39
C MET A 245 -0.17 -19.14 27.61
N LYS A 246 1.14 -19.35 27.42
CA LYS A 246 2.13 -19.30 28.52
C LYS A 246 2.22 -17.93 29.19
N LEU A 247 1.92 -16.85 28.46
CA LEU A 247 2.01 -15.48 28.99
C LEU A 247 0.71 -15.03 29.69
N ASP A 248 -0.40 -15.77 29.55
CA ASP A 248 -1.74 -15.48 30.13
C ASP A 248 -2.27 -14.05 29.86
N ARG A 249 -1.68 -13.33 28.89
CA ARG A 249 -2.12 -12.00 28.46
C ARG A 249 -3.07 -12.03 27.27
N ALA A 250 -2.93 -13.03 26.40
CA ALA A 250 -3.77 -13.23 25.24
C ALA A 250 -4.07 -14.71 25.05
N SER A 251 -5.31 -15.01 24.65
CA SER A 251 -5.77 -16.38 24.44
C SER A 251 -5.63 -16.84 22.99
N ASP A 252 -5.76 -15.94 22.02
CA ASP A 252 -5.68 -16.30 20.61
C ASP A 252 -5.15 -15.11 19.79
N PHE A 253 -4.76 -15.40 18.54
CA PHE A 253 -4.31 -14.40 17.59
C PHE A 253 -4.77 -14.77 16.17
N GLU A 254 -5.01 -13.75 15.36
CA GLU A 254 -5.34 -13.89 13.95
C GLU A 254 -4.60 -12.82 13.15
N TRP A 255 -4.10 -13.20 11.97
CA TRP A 255 -3.59 -12.27 10.97
C TRP A 255 -4.72 -11.91 10.04
N LEU A 256 -5.24 -10.68 10.11
CA LEU A 256 -6.47 -10.28 9.42
C LEU A 256 -6.24 -9.27 8.31
N THR A 257 -7.05 -9.37 7.26
CA THR A 257 -7.19 -8.33 6.24
C THR A 257 -8.06 -7.18 6.74
N GLN A 258 -8.05 -6.06 6.01
CA GLN A 258 -8.85 -4.87 6.35
C GLN A 258 -10.37 -5.14 6.36
N THR A 259 -10.85 -6.03 5.49
CA THR A 259 -12.27 -6.41 5.40
C THR A 259 -12.68 -7.32 6.56
N GLU A 260 -11.85 -8.29 6.90
CA GLU A 260 -12.09 -9.19 8.04
C GLU A 260 -12.02 -8.45 9.38
N LEU A 261 -11.27 -7.35 9.47
CA LEU A 261 -11.14 -6.53 10.67
C LEU A 261 -12.49 -6.02 11.20
N GLU A 262 -13.41 -5.68 10.30
CA GLU A 262 -14.77 -5.23 10.65
C GLU A 262 -15.59 -6.29 11.37
N SER A 263 -15.38 -7.56 11.02
CA SER A 263 -16.13 -8.68 11.58
C SER A 263 -15.68 -9.06 13.00
N ARG A 264 -14.42 -8.78 13.34
CA ARG A 264 -13.80 -9.20 14.61
C ARG A 264 -13.74 -8.09 15.66
N MET A 265 -13.41 -6.87 15.24
CA MET A 265 -13.24 -5.75 16.16
C MET A 265 -14.53 -4.97 16.40
N LEU A 266 -14.61 -4.26 17.52
CA LEU A 266 -15.69 -3.32 17.79
C LEU A 266 -15.73 -2.22 16.71
N PRO A 267 -16.91 -1.85 16.15
CA PRO A 267 -17.01 -0.93 15.02
C PRO A 267 -16.27 0.41 15.21
N LYS A 268 -16.40 1.04 16.39
CA LYS A 268 -15.72 2.32 16.70
C LYS A 268 -14.20 2.18 16.77
N TYR A 269 -13.72 1.05 17.28
CA TYR A 269 -12.30 0.76 17.36
C TYR A 269 -11.74 0.47 15.95
N CYS A 270 -12.45 -0.36 15.17
CA CYS A 270 -12.11 -0.67 13.79
C CYS A 270 -12.01 0.59 12.91
N GLN A 271 -12.95 1.53 13.03
CA GLN A 271 -12.90 2.80 12.30
C GLN A 271 -11.64 3.62 12.63
N SER A 272 -11.22 3.62 13.91
CA SER A 272 -10.02 4.32 14.35
C SER A 272 -8.76 3.66 13.79
N VAL A 273 -8.73 2.32 13.75
CA VAL A 273 -7.63 1.55 13.17
C VAL A 273 -7.53 1.77 11.66
N LYS A 274 -8.65 1.67 10.95
CA LYS A 274 -8.73 1.88 9.50
C LYS A 274 -8.25 3.26 9.05
N SER A 275 -8.36 4.27 9.90
CA SER A 275 -7.96 5.65 9.54
C SER A 275 -6.47 5.80 9.19
N PHE A 276 -5.59 4.95 9.74
CA PHE A 276 -4.14 4.99 9.48
C PHE A 276 -3.61 3.76 8.73
N LEU A 277 -4.47 2.80 8.39
CA LEU A 277 -4.13 1.71 7.49
C LEU A 277 -4.26 2.20 6.04
N MET A 278 -3.38 1.72 5.17
CA MET A 278 -3.52 2.00 3.75
C MET A 278 -4.64 1.13 3.20
N SER A 279 -5.71 1.74 2.69
CA SER A 279 -6.83 0.99 2.12
C SER A 279 -6.38 0.19 0.91
N THR A 280 -6.69 -1.10 0.92
CA THR A 280 -6.44 -2.02 -0.20
C THR A 280 -7.72 -2.39 -0.93
N GLU A 281 -8.75 -1.55 -0.81
CA GLU A 281 -10.01 -1.76 -1.51
C GLU A 281 -9.75 -1.77 -3.01
N LYS A 282 -10.32 -2.76 -3.69
CA LYS A 282 -10.33 -2.84 -5.14
C LYS A 282 -11.10 -1.62 -5.64
N MET A 283 -10.41 -0.70 -6.31
CA MET A 283 -11.09 0.40 -6.99
C MET A 283 -12.05 -0.21 -8.00
N ASP A 284 -13.33 0.10 -7.88
CA ASP A 284 -14.33 -0.37 -8.84
C ASP A 284 -14.08 0.32 -10.19
N CYS A 285 -13.36 -0.40 -11.06
CA CYS A 285 -12.96 0.11 -12.37
C CYS A 285 -14.18 0.39 -13.25
N GLN A 286 -15.32 -0.29 -13.02
CA GLN A 286 -16.55 -0.06 -13.76
C GLN A 286 -17.08 1.35 -13.52
N HIS A 287 -17.10 1.78 -12.25
CA HIS A 287 -17.52 3.14 -11.90
C HIS A 287 -16.63 4.21 -12.56
N LEU A 288 -15.32 3.97 -12.67
CA LEU A 288 -14.42 4.88 -13.39
C LEU A 288 -14.70 4.90 -14.90
N LEU A 289 -14.91 3.72 -15.51
CA LEU A 289 -15.25 3.60 -16.92
C LEU A 289 -16.56 4.31 -17.25
N ASP A 290 -17.60 4.14 -16.43
CA ASP A 290 -18.88 4.84 -16.59
C ASP A 290 -18.74 6.35 -16.48
N LYS A 291 -17.91 6.81 -15.53
CA LYS A 291 -17.60 8.24 -15.38
C LYS A 291 -16.84 8.78 -16.60
N ILE A 292 -15.92 8.01 -17.17
CA ILE A 292 -15.19 8.38 -18.40
C ILE A 292 -16.16 8.41 -19.58
N GLN A 293 -16.96 7.36 -19.79
CA GLN A 293 -17.92 7.29 -20.89
C GLN A 293 -18.94 8.43 -20.84
N SER A 294 -19.48 8.74 -19.65
CA SER A 294 -20.39 9.88 -19.47
C SER A 294 -19.70 11.24 -19.72
N SER A 295 -18.41 11.36 -19.45
CA SER A 295 -17.63 12.55 -19.81
C SER A 295 -17.39 12.66 -21.31
N VAL A 296 -17.08 11.55 -21.99
CA VAL A 296 -16.88 11.51 -23.44
C VAL A 296 -18.18 11.85 -24.18
N LYS A 297 -19.31 11.25 -23.77
CA LYS A 297 -20.64 11.55 -24.34
C LYS A 297 -21.01 13.03 -24.21
N ARG A 298 -20.72 13.66 -23.05
CA ARG A 298 -20.92 15.10 -22.87
C ARG A 298 -20.04 15.93 -23.78
N ARG A 299 -18.77 15.57 -23.93
CA ARG A 299 -17.84 16.27 -24.84
C ARG A 299 -18.26 16.13 -26.30
N SER A 300 -18.70 14.95 -26.73
CA SER A 300 -19.16 14.72 -28.10
C SER A 300 -20.45 15.46 -28.42
N GLN A 301 -21.35 15.67 -27.45
CA GLN A 301 -22.56 16.49 -27.61
C GLN A 301 -22.26 17.98 -27.80
N HIS A 302 -21.11 18.47 -27.33
CA HIS A 302 -20.67 19.86 -27.48
C HIS A 302 -19.75 20.09 -28.69
N ILE A 303 -19.33 19.04 -29.39
CA ILE A 303 -18.64 19.16 -30.67
C ILE A 303 -19.73 19.39 -31.72
N THR A 304 -19.78 20.60 -32.30
CA THR A 304 -20.63 20.88 -33.46
C THR A 304 -20.37 19.83 -34.54
N PRO A 305 -21.40 19.18 -35.10
CA PRO A 305 -21.20 18.19 -36.14
C PRO A 305 -20.48 18.87 -37.31
N GLU A 306 -19.36 18.30 -37.76
CA GLU A 306 -18.72 18.77 -38.98
C GLU A 306 -19.76 18.71 -40.10
N LEU A 307 -20.05 19.88 -40.68
CA LEU A 307 -20.89 20.00 -41.85
C LEU A 307 -20.32 19.09 -42.94
N ASN A 308 -21.08 18.06 -43.29
CA ASN A 308 -20.77 17.12 -44.35
C ASN A 308 -20.70 17.91 -45.68
N THR A 309 -19.53 18.37 -46.09
CA THR A 309 -19.32 19.23 -47.28
C THR A 309 -19.53 18.49 -48.61
N LYS A 310 -19.98 17.22 -48.60
CA LYS A 310 -20.13 16.40 -49.79
C LYS A 310 -21.46 16.52 -50.52
N THR A 311 -22.45 17.26 -50.02
CA THR A 311 -23.78 17.36 -50.68
C THR A 311 -24.10 18.70 -51.35
N LYS A 312 -23.25 19.74 -51.25
CA LYS A 312 -23.51 21.04 -51.92
C LYS A 312 -22.87 21.21 -53.31
N ALA A 313 -22.03 20.26 -53.76
CA ALA A 313 -21.39 20.37 -55.08
C ALA A 313 -22.26 19.87 -56.25
N THR A 314 -23.33 19.11 -56.00
CA THR A 314 -24.17 18.53 -57.06
C THR A 314 -25.41 19.34 -57.42
N GLU A 315 -25.78 20.37 -56.64
CA GLU A 315 -26.93 21.24 -56.95
C GLU A 315 -26.57 22.55 -57.65
N ALA A 316 -25.28 22.86 -57.82
CA ALA A 316 -24.81 24.07 -58.53
C ALA A 316 -24.52 23.85 -60.04
N VAL A 317 -24.80 22.66 -60.59
CA VAL A 317 -24.60 22.34 -62.03
C VAL A 317 -25.93 22.20 -62.79
N LYS A 318 -27.06 22.53 -62.16
CA LYS A 318 -28.36 22.70 -62.83
C LYS A 318 -28.96 24.07 -62.48
N ALA A 319 -28.35 25.12 -62.99
CA ALA A 319 -28.95 26.43 -63.21
C ALA A 319 -28.27 27.07 -64.42
#